data_AF-A0A957HG03-F1
#
_entry.id   AF-A0A957HG03-F1
#
_cell.length_a   1.000
_cell.length_b   1.000
_cell.length_c   1.000
_cell.angle_alpha   90.00
_cell.angle_beta   90.00
_cell.angle_gamma   90.00
#
_symmetry.space_group_name_H-M   'P 1'
#
loop_
_entity.id
_entity.type
_entity.pdbx_description
1 polymer ?
#
loop_
_entity_poly.entity_id
_entity_poly.type
_entity_poly.pdbx_seq_one_letter_code
_entity_poly.pdbx_strand_id
1 'polypeptide(L)'
;MNAELENQESHPQQAKTQRLYLLLSFLLLLLTVVHIANYYEHRNTPQLIIDTSVRPDFAALIQETWDQFMLVFAARSDCFGDVRVKADYEMTDRAMYDPRTATITVRVPERESKLRGALVHEWAHHVEFQCDAHAELREAFIVAQGLPANTPWRLEGGSVDVLSSDWVNIPSEQYAETAIVLVLGERPVDTNAPVTADGVNVVSAWVQKGIPFLPRFSFWLHKLKGGLMN
;
A
#
# COMPACT_ATOMS: atom_id res chain seq x y z
N MET A 1 29.13 14.40 -79.86
CA MET A 1 27.92 14.89 -79.18
C MET A 1 28.02 14.36 -77.77
N ASN A 2 28.52 15.22 -76.89
CA ASN A 2 28.94 14.91 -75.53
C ASN A 2 27.73 15.01 -74.60
N ALA A 3 27.55 14.02 -73.71
CA ALA A 3 26.71 14.11 -72.53
C ALA A 3 27.38 13.20 -71.48
N GLU A 4 28.24 13.79 -70.64
CA GLU A 4 27.93 14.05 -69.22
C GLU A 4 27.75 12.77 -68.41
N LEU A 5 28.89 12.15 -68.08
CA LEU A 5 29.03 11.27 -66.91
C LEU A 5 29.22 12.17 -65.68
N GLU A 6 28.13 12.79 -65.24
CA GLU A 6 28.12 13.64 -64.06
C GLU A 6 27.98 12.78 -62.79
N ASN A 7 29.13 12.57 -62.16
CA ASN A 7 29.35 12.74 -60.73
C ASN A 7 28.33 12.10 -59.76
N GLN A 8 28.56 10.84 -59.42
CA GLN A 8 27.89 10.16 -58.30
C GLN A 8 28.84 10.06 -57.09
N GLU A 9 29.43 11.18 -56.67
CA GLU A 9 30.01 11.30 -55.33
C GLU A 9 28.87 11.35 -54.32
N SER A 10 28.35 10.18 -53.93
CA SER A 10 27.39 10.07 -52.84
C SER A 10 28.05 10.56 -51.56
N HIS A 11 27.71 11.79 -51.16
CA HIS A 11 28.32 12.52 -50.06
C HIS A 11 28.27 11.73 -48.74
N PRO A 12 29.40 11.31 -48.16
CA PRO A 12 29.45 10.65 -46.84
C PRO A 12 28.87 11.51 -45.71
N GLN A 13 28.65 12.80 -45.98
CA GLN A 13 27.99 13.75 -45.09
C GLN A 13 26.49 13.47 -44.92
N GLN A 14 25.79 13.02 -45.96
CA GLN A 14 24.35 12.73 -45.92
C GLN A 14 24.05 11.53 -45.01
N ALA A 15 24.89 10.48 -45.08
CA ALA A 15 24.76 9.30 -44.22
C ALA A 15 25.01 9.60 -42.74
N LYS A 16 25.94 10.51 -42.41
CA LYS A 16 26.20 10.94 -41.02
C LYS A 16 25.01 11.71 -40.45
N THR A 17 24.46 12.65 -41.22
CA THR A 17 23.29 13.43 -40.82
C THR A 17 22.06 12.55 -40.60
N GLN A 18 21.82 11.57 -41.47
CA GLN A 18 20.70 10.63 -41.31
C GLN A 18 20.85 9.76 -40.04
N ARG A 19 22.05 9.26 -39.74
CA ARG A 19 22.32 8.50 -38.51
C ARG A 19 22.09 9.34 -37.25
N LEU A 20 22.49 10.62 -37.27
CA LEU A 20 22.26 11.52 -36.16
C LEU A 20 20.76 11.76 -35.91
N TYR A 21 19.97 12.00 -36.96
CA TYR A 21 18.52 12.16 -36.83
C TYR A 21 17.83 10.90 -36.30
N LEU A 22 18.26 9.71 -36.73
CA LEU A 22 17.71 8.45 -36.22
C LEU A 22 18.02 8.27 -34.73
N LEU A 23 19.25 8.56 -34.29
CA LEU A 23 19.63 8.48 -32.89
C LEU A 23 18.86 9.49 -32.02
N LEU A 24 18.72 10.74 -32.48
CA LEU A 24 17.94 11.75 -31.77
C LEU A 24 16.46 11.39 -31.68
N SER A 25 15.88 10.88 -32.77
CA SER A 25 14.47 10.44 -32.79
C SER A 25 14.24 9.25 -31.85
N PHE A 26 15.18 8.30 -31.83
CA PHE A 26 15.12 7.16 -30.91
C PHE A 26 15.25 7.59 -29.45
N LEU A 27 16.17 8.51 -29.14
CA LEU A 27 16.34 9.06 -27.79
C LEU A 27 15.08 9.81 -27.33
N LEU A 28 14.49 10.64 -28.20
CA LEU A 28 13.26 11.36 -27.90
C LEU A 28 12.08 10.40 -27.64
N LEU A 29 11.96 9.34 -28.45
CA LEU A 29 10.95 8.30 -28.24
C LEU A 29 11.13 7.60 -26.89
N LEU A 30 12.36 7.21 -26.54
CA LEU A 30 12.68 6.60 -25.24
C LEU A 30 12.30 7.51 -24.07
N LEU A 31 12.69 8.79 -24.13
CA LEU A 31 12.35 9.77 -23.09
C LEU A 31 10.83 9.95 -22.98
N THR A 32 10.11 9.95 -24.10
CA THR A 32 8.65 10.05 -24.12
C THR A 32 8.01 8.83 -23.49
N VAL A 33 8.48 7.62 -23.81
CA VAL A 33 7.99 6.36 -23.21
C VAL A 33 8.24 6.33 -21.70
N VAL A 34 9.44 6.73 -21.25
CA VAL A 34 9.76 6.83 -19.81
C VAL A 34 8.87 7.86 -19.11
N HIS A 35 8.66 9.02 -19.73
CA HIS A 35 7.81 10.06 -19.16
C HIS A 35 6.34 9.61 -19.06
N ILE A 36 5.83 8.93 -20.09
CA ILE A 36 4.48 8.36 -20.10
C ILE A 36 4.35 7.27 -19.04
N ALA A 37 5.33 6.36 -18.93
CA ALA A 37 5.33 5.31 -17.90
C ALA A 37 5.29 5.92 -16.49
N ASN A 38 6.17 6.87 -16.19
CA ASN A 38 6.19 7.59 -14.92
C ASN A 38 4.88 8.34 -14.66
N TYR A 39 4.26 8.91 -15.70
CA TYR A 39 2.99 9.62 -15.59
C TYR A 39 1.84 8.68 -15.19
N TYR A 40 1.77 7.49 -15.80
CA TYR A 40 0.76 6.49 -15.45
C TYR A 40 1.02 5.86 -14.08
N GLU A 41 2.27 5.64 -13.70
CA GLU A 41 2.65 5.16 -12.36
C GLU A 41 2.23 6.16 -11.27
N HIS A 42 2.42 7.46 -11.52
CA HIS A 42 2.06 8.49 -10.54
C HIS A 42 0.54 8.72 -10.42
N ARG A 43 -0.21 8.61 -11.53
CA ARG A 43 -1.68 8.69 -11.54
C ARG A 43 -2.36 7.56 -10.75
N ASN A 44 -1.68 6.44 -10.58
CA ASN A 44 -2.25 5.25 -9.96
C ASN A 44 -1.73 5.03 -8.53
N THR A 45 -0.93 5.95 -8.00
CA THR A 45 -0.45 5.85 -6.62
C THR A 45 -1.50 6.48 -5.67
N PRO A 46 -2.01 5.72 -4.68
CA PRO A 46 -2.88 6.18 -3.62
C PRO A 46 -2.41 7.49 -2.99
N GLN A 47 -3.28 8.49 -2.95
CA GLN A 47 -3.01 9.75 -2.27
C GLN A 47 -3.60 9.74 -0.86
N LEU A 48 -2.83 10.29 0.08
CA LEU A 48 -3.30 10.61 1.42
C LEU A 48 -3.87 12.04 1.43
N ILE A 49 -5.15 12.18 1.75
CA ILE A 49 -5.84 13.46 1.86
C ILE A 49 -6.07 13.76 3.34
N ILE A 50 -5.30 14.68 3.91
CA ILE A 50 -5.45 15.10 5.30
C ILE A 50 -6.46 16.24 5.39
N ASP A 51 -7.55 16.04 6.13
CA ASP A 51 -8.61 17.02 6.30
C ASP A 51 -8.18 18.19 7.20
N THR A 52 -8.79 19.36 7.01
CA THR A 52 -8.50 20.58 7.80
C THR A 52 -8.81 20.46 9.30
N SER A 53 -9.58 19.45 9.73
CA SER A 53 -9.79 19.12 11.15
C SER A 53 -8.51 18.62 11.85
N VAL A 54 -7.51 18.16 11.10
CA VAL A 54 -6.27 17.59 11.62
C VAL A 54 -5.28 18.71 11.93
N ARG A 55 -4.78 18.74 13.17
CA ARG A 55 -3.74 19.69 13.58
C ARG A 55 -2.38 19.39 12.91
N PRO A 56 -1.50 20.39 12.70
CA PRO A 56 -0.25 20.20 11.96
C PRO A 56 0.70 19.13 12.52
N ASP A 57 0.81 19.03 13.85
CA ASP A 57 1.59 17.99 14.54
C ASP A 57 1.06 16.58 14.25
N PHE A 58 -0.27 16.41 14.31
CA PHE A 58 -0.89 15.15 13.95
C PHE A 58 -0.80 14.87 12.44
N ALA A 59 -0.89 15.89 11.58
CA ALA A 59 -0.73 15.73 10.14
C ALA A 59 0.65 15.17 9.77
N ALA A 60 1.71 15.63 10.44
CA ALA A 60 3.06 15.09 10.27
C ALA A 60 3.14 13.60 10.66
N LEU A 61 2.52 13.22 11.78
CA LEU A 61 2.44 11.83 12.23
C LEU A 61 1.70 10.94 11.21
N ILE A 62 0.58 11.42 10.67
CA ILE A 62 -0.20 10.68 9.66
C ILE A 62 0.65 10.49 8.40
N GLN A 63 1.29 11.53 7.89
CA GLN A 63 2.13 11.42 6.69
C GLN A 63 3.27 10.42 6.89
N GLU A 64 3.99 10.51 8.01
CA GLU A 64 5.09 9.58 8.30
C GLU A 64 4.61 8.12 8.39
N THR A 65 3.44 7.90 8.99
CA THR A 65 2.85 6.56 9.12
C THR A 65 2.34 6.04 7.77
N TRP A 66 1.81 6.92 6.92
CA TRP A 66 1.39 6.58 5.56
C TRP A 66 2.59 6.16 4.70
N ASP A 67 3.71 6.89 4.79
CA ASP A 67 4.92 6.53 4.07
C ASP A 67 5.41 5.13 4.49
N GLN A 68 5.36 4.79 5.78
CA GLN A 68 5.65 3.43 6.27
C GLN A 68 4.67 2.38 5.73
N PHE A 69 3.38 2.70 5.71
CA PHE A 69 2.35 1.82 5.15
C PHE A 69 2.59 1.55 3.66
N MET A 70 2.89 2.60 2.89
CA MET A 70 3.16 2.50 1.46
C MET A 70 4.43 1.72 1.16
N LEU A 71 5.46 1.75 2.01
CA LEU A 71 6.62 0.87 1.84
C LEU A 71 6.26 -0.63 1.86
N VAL A 72 5.22 -1.00 2.60
CA VAL A 72 4.74 -2.39 2.70
C VAL A 72 3.73 -2.72 1.60
N PHE A 73 2.79 -1.81 1.31
CA PHE A 73 1.65 -2.07 0.41
C PHE A 73 1.85 -1.54 -1.02
N ALA A 74 3.02 -0.98 -1.37
CA ALA A 74 3.28 -0.38 -2.69
C ALA A 74 2.93 -1.30 -3.87
N ALA A 75 3.16 -2.61 -3.77
CA ALA A 75 2.86 -3.54 -4.87
C ALA A 75 1.35 -3.74 -5.13
N ARG A 76 0.50 -3.23 -4.24
CA ARG A 76 -0.96 -3.24 -4.32
C ARG A 76 -1.55 -1.85 -4.53
N SER A 77 -0.71 -0.84 -4.73
CA SER A 77 -1.12 0.56 -4.86
C SER A 77 -2.13 0.79 -5.99
N ASP A 78 -2.10 -0.05 -7.02
CA ASP A 78 -2.97 0.03 -8.20
C ASP A 78 -4.46 -0.28 -7.91
N CYS A 79 -4.79 -0.85 -6.75
CA CYS A 79 -6.15 -1.33 -6.47
C CYS A 79 -6.87 -0.68 -5.29
N PHE A 80 -6.26 0.18 -4.47
CA PHE A 80 -6.98 0.76 -3.31
C PHE A 80 -7.26 2.27 -3.36
N GLY A 81 -6.61 3.02 -4.26
CA GLY A 81 -6.95 4.42 -4.51
C GLY A 81 -6.72 5.35 -3.30
N ASP A 82 -7.32 6.54 -3.35
CA ASP A 82 -7.08 7.60 -2.36
C ASP A 82 -7.81 7.35 -1.03
N VAL A 83 -7.22 7.84 0.07
CA VAL A 83 -7.81 7.78 1.40
C VAL A 83 -7.78 9.14 2.08
N ARG A 84 -8.87 9.50 2.76
CA ARG A 84 -8.97 10.71 3.57
C ARG A 84 -8.80 10.40 5.05
N VAL A 85 -8.10 11.26 5.79
CA VAL A 85 -8.01 11.18 7.25
C VAL A 85 -8.56 12.47 7.86
N LYS A 86 -9.46 12.34 8.83
CA LYS A 86 -9.98 13.45 9.64
C LYS A 86 -9.88 13.15 11.14
N ALA A 87 -9.90 14.20 11.95
CA ALA A 87 -9.84 14.11 13.40
C ALA A 87 -11.22 14.34 14.04
N ASP A 88 -11.54 13.60 15.10
CA ASP A 88 -12.78 13.76 15.87
C ASP A 88 -12.47 13.74 17.37
N TYR A 89 -13.10 14.63 18.13
CA TYR A 89 -12.88 14.78 19.58
C TYR A 89 -13.93 14.07 20.43
N GLU A 90 -15.04 13.64 19.84
CA GLU A 90 -16.21 13.11 20.53
C GLU A 90 -16.45 11.62 20.24
N MET A 91 -15.67 11.03 19.33
CA MET A 91 -15.80 9.62 18.97
C MET A 91 -15.53 8.69 20.16
N THR A 92 -16.34 7.64 20.29
CA THR A 92 -16.19 6.63 21.35
C THR A 92 -15.06 5.65 21.03
N ASP A 93 -14.96 5.24 19.77
CA ASP A 93 -13.93 4.33 19.29
C ASP A 93 -12.61 5.05 19.03
N ARG A 94 -11.53 4.26 18.84
CA ARG A 94 -10.18 4.79 18.60
C ARG A 94 -10.05 5.39 17.20
N ALA A 95 -10.56 4.67 16.21
CA ALA A 95 -10.69 5.09 14.83
C ALA A 95 -11.85 4.35 14.17
N MET A 96 -12.25 4.79 12.99
CA MET A 96 -13.25 4.13 12.16
C MET A 96 -13.01 4.49 10.70
N TYR A 97 -13.12 3.50 9.82
CA TYR A 97 -13.16 3.66 8.37
C TYR A 97 -14.60 3.66 7.83
N ASP A 98 -14.99 4.69 7.08
CA ASP A 98 -16.22 4.69 6.26
C ASP A 98 -15.87 4.31 4.80
N PRO A 99 -16.27 3.12 4.31
CA PRO A 99 -15.96 2.68 2.96
C PRO A 99 -16.67 3.48 1.87
N ARG A 100 -17.78 4.18 2.19
CA ARG A 100 -18.53 4.97 1.19
C ARG A 100 -17.80 6.23 0.78
N THR A 101 -16.99 6.79 1.68
CA THR A 101 -16.26 8.05 1.45
C THR A 101 -14.74 7.86 1.50
N ALA A 102 -14.27 6.62 1.62
CA ALA A 102 -12.87 6.26 1.84
C ALA A 102 -12.22 7.15 2.92
N THR A 103 -12.91 7.31 4.04
CA THR A 103 -12.51 8.26 5.09
C THR A 103 -12.26 7.55 6.40
N ILE A 104 -11.09 7.78 6.96
CA ILE A 104 -10.69 7.37 8.29
C ILE A 104 -10.94 8.54 9.24
N THR A 105 -11.70 8.29 10.29
CA THR A 105 -11.90 9.22 11.40
C THR A 105 -11.10 8.72 12.58
N VAL A 106 -10.22 9.55 13.14
CA VAL A 106 -9.38 9.17 14.28
C VAL A 106 -9.74 10.01 15.49
N ARG A 107 -9.91 9.36 16.64
CA ARG A 107 -10.16 10.06 17.91
C ARG A 107 -8.92 10.81 18.37
N VAL A 108 -9.09 12.08 18.71
CA VAL A 108 -8.06 12.92 19.30
C VAL A 108 -8.58 13.62 20.56
N PRO A 109 -7.72 13.97 21.52
CA PRO A 109 -6.29 13.63 21.59
C PRO A 109 -6.06 12.16 21.95
N GLU A 110 -4.94 11.59 21.50
CA GLU A 110 -4.49 10.25 21.87
C GLU A 110 -2.96 10.18 21.78
N ARG A 111 -2.33 9.16 22.39
CA ARG A 111 -0.87 8.96 22.29
C ARG A 111 -0.46 8.63 20.85
N GLU A 112 0.69 9.15 20.40
CA GLU A 112 1.21 8.91 19.05
C GLU A 112 1.26 7.42 18.68
N SER A 113 1.75 6.56 19.58
CA SER A 113 1.84 5.12 19.33
C SER A 113 0.48 4.49 19.05
N LYS A 114 -0.56 4.92 19.76
CA LYS A 114 -1.94 4.48 19.53
C LYS A 114 -2.50 5.04 18.23
N LEU A 115 -2.21 6.30 17.90
CA LEU A 115 -2.63 6.93 16.64
C LEU A 115 -2.04 6.19 15.44
N ARG A 116 -0.74 5.84 15.47
CA ARG A 116 -0.10 5.03 14.42
C ARG A 116 -0.77 3.68 14.24
N GLY A 117 -1.00 2.96 15.34
CA GLY A 117 -1.69 1.66 15.30
C GLY A 117 -3.10 1.78 14.73
N ALA A 118 -3.87 2.79 15.15
CA ALA A 118 -5.21 3.04 14.65
C ALA A 118 -5.22 3.40 13.15
N LEU A 119 -4.31 4.26 12.68
CA LEU A 119 -4.20 4.60 11.26
C LEU A 119 -3.90 3.38 10.39
N VAL A 120 -2.91 2.57 10.78
CA VAL A 120 -2.56 1.35 10.02
C VAL A 120 -3.71 0.35 10.00
N HIS A 121 -4.40 0.18 11.13
CA HIS A 121 -5.59 -0.67 11.23
C HIS A 121 -6.67 -0.24 10.22
N GLU A 122 -7.05 1.03 10.24
CA GLU A 122 -8.10 1.53 9.35
C GLU A 122 -7.65 1.58 7.87
N TRP A 123 -6.37 1.83 7.59
CA TRP A 123 -5.84 1.71 6.22
C TRP A 123 -5.86 0.27 5.71
N ALA A 124 -5.67 -0.73 6.58
CA ALA A 124 -5.83 -2.12 6.19
C ALA A 124 -7.27 -2.40 5.73
N HIS A 125 -8.28 -1.89 6.45
CA HIS A 125 -9.67 -1.94 6.00
C HIS A 125 -9.90 -1.16 4.71
N HIS A 126 -9.26 -0.01 4.53
CA HIS A 126 -9.32 0.71 3.26
C HIS A 126 -8.85 -0.16 2.09
N VAL A 127 -7.70 -0.82 2.20
CA VAL A 127 -7.21 -1.78 1.19
C VAL A 127 -8.22 -2.91 0.98
N GLU A 128 -8.73 -3.49 2.06
CA GLU A 128 -9.69 -4.59 2.02
C GLU A 128 -11.02 -4.26 1.32
N PHE A 129 -11.49 -3.01 1.44
CA PHE A 129 -12.71 -2.54 0.81
C PHE A 129 -12.51 -2.07 -0.63
N GLN A 130 -11.36 -1.49 -0.96
CA GLN A 130 -11.13 -0.89 -2.28
C GLN A 130 -10.44 -1.85 -3.26
N CYS A 131 -9.61 -2.78 -2.76
CA CYS A 131 -8.85 -3.70 -3.60
C CYS A 131 -9.54 -5.05 -3.79
N ASP A 132 -10.13 -5.30 -4.96
CA ASP A 132 -10.76 -6.59 -5.29
C ASP A 132 -9.81 -7.79 -5.11
N ALA A 133 -8.52 -7.62 -5.44
CA ALA A 133 -7.49 -8.65 -5.28
C ALA A 133 -7.22 -9.04 -3.82
N HIS A 134 -7.73 -8.27 -2.85
CA HIS A 134 -7.68 -8.65 -1.43
C HIS A 134 -8.45 -9.95 -1.18
N ALA A 135 -9.50 -10.26 -1.95
CA ALA A 135 -10.26 -11.50 -1.77
C ALA A 135 -9.37 -12.76 -1.88
N GLU A 136 -8.27 -12.70 -2.64
CA GLU A 136 -7.33 -13.82 -2.86
C GLU A 136 -6.63 -14.30 -1.58
N LEU A 137 -6.46 -13.44 -0.55
CA LEU A 137 -5.73 -13.81 0.67
C LEU A 137 -6.61 -14.44 1.74
N ARG A 138 -7.93 -14.25 1.67
CA ARG A 138 -8.86 -14.48 2.79
C ARG A 138 -8.87 -15.92 3.28
N GLU A 139 -8.97 -16.89 2.36
CA GLU A 139 -8.99 -18.31 2.72
C GLU A 139 -7.68 -18.75 3.37
N ALA A 140 -6.55 -18.39 2.77
CA ALA A 140 -5.23 -18.71 3.31
C ALA A 140 -5.02 -18.07 4.69
N PHE A 141 -5.50 -16.84 4.89
CA PHE A 141 -5.39 -16.14 6.17
C PHE A 141 -6.26 -16.76 7.26
N ILE A 142 -7.51 -17.16 6.93
CA ILE A 142 -8.40 -17.88 7.86
C ILE A 142 -7.73 -19.16 8.35
N VAL A 143 -7.15 -19.96 7.43
CA VAL A 143 -6.42 -21.19 7.79
C VAL A 143 -5.20 -20.87 8.65
N ALA A 144 -4.41 -19.86 8.28
CA ALA A 144 -3.22 -19.46 9.03
C ALA A 144 -3.53 -18.96 10.45
N GLN A 145 -4.71 -18.40 10.67
CA GLN A 145 -5.20 -18.00 11.99
C GLN A 145 -5.83 -19.16 12.79
N GLY A 146 -5.85 -20.38 12.23
CA GLY A 146 -6.44 -21.55 12.87
C GLY A 146 -7.97 -21.47 13.01
N LEU A 147 -8.62 -20.62 12.21
CA LEU A 147 -10.06 -20.44 12.22
C LEU A 147 -10.74 -21.52 11.36
N PRO A 148 -12.00 -21.91 11.65
CA PRO A 148 -12.76 -22.80 10.78
C PRO A 148 -12.80 -22.29 9.33
N ALA A 149 -12.66 -23.18 8.35
CA ALA A 149 -12.57 -22.80 6.93
C ALA A 149 -13.81 -22.05 6.41
N ASN A 150 -14.97 -22.23 7.04
CA ASN A 150 -16.22 -21.54 6.72
C ASN A 150 -16.46 -20.28 7.58
N THR A 151 -15.45 -19.80 8.32
CA THR A 151 -15.57 -18.57 9.11
C THR A 151 -15.84 -17.41 8.16
N PRO A 152 -16.94 -16.65 8.36
CA PRO A 152 -17.22 -15.51 7.52
C PRO A 152 -16.13 -14.45 7.73
N TRP A 153 -15.65 -13.86 6.62
CA TRP A 153 -14.57 -12.87 6.66
C TRP A 153 -14.95 -11.62 7.49
N ARG A 154 -16.23 -11.22 7.42
CA ARG A 154 -16.87 -10.18 8.22
C ARG A 154 -18.23 -10.70 8.70
N LEU A 155 -18.73 -10.20 9.82
CA LEU A 155 -20.10 -10.48 10.26
C LEU A 155 -21.11 -9.74 9.36
N GLU A 156 -22.23 -10.40 9.06
CA GLU A 156 -23.33 -9.78 8.31
C GLU A 156 -23.93 -8.60 9.11
N GLY A 157 -24.28 -7.51 8.43
CA GLY A 157 -24.93 -6.33 9.04
C GLY A 157 -24.00 -5.17 9.41
N GLY A 158 -22.68 -5.38 9.45
CA GLY A 158 -21.65 -4.33 9.28
C GLY A 158 -21.64 -3.12 10.22
N SER A 159 -22.54 -2.97 11.21
CA SER A 159 -22.48 -1.81 12.10
C SER A 159 -23.08 -2.02 13.50
N VAL A 160 -22.36 -1.42 14.45
CA VAL A 160 -22.70 -0.94 15.81
C VAL A 160 -22.99 -1.93 16.96
N ASP A 161 -23.52 -3.13 16.73
CA ASP A 161 -23.93 -4.02 17.85
C ASP A 161 -23.19 -5.36 17.92
N VAL A 162 -22.05 -5.50 17.24
CA VAL A 162 -21.14 -6.62 17.52
C VAL A 162 -20.60 -6.36 18.93
N LEU A 163 -21.07 -7.17 19.89
CA LEU A 163 -20.53 -7.16 21.25
C LEU A 163 -19.00 -7.16 21.14
N SER A 164 -18.33 -6.25 21.85
CA SER A 164 -16.88 -6.07 21.79
C SER A 164 -16.09 -7.37 22.04
N SER A 165 -16.73 -8.39 22.61
CA SER A 165 -16.18 -9.73 22.81
C SER A 165 -15.97 -10.54 21.53
N ASP A 166 -16.75 -10.29 20.47
CA ASP A 166 -16.75 -11.12 19.27
C ASP A 166 -15.88 -10.53 18.16
N TRP A 167 -15.61 -9.23 18.23
CA TRP A 167 -14.75 -8.48 17.29
C TRP A 167 -13.39 -9.14 17.08
N VAL A 168 -12.76 -9.61 18.17
CA VAL A 168 -11.42 -10.24 18.13
C VAL A 168 -11.38 -11.54 17.32
N ASN A 169 -12.54 -12.16 17.07
CA ASN A 169 -12.65 -13.41 16.32
C ASN A 169 -13.01 -13.18 14.84
N ILE A 170 -13.20 -11.93 14.42
CA ILE A 170 -13.51 -11.60 13.02
C ILE A 170 -12.20 -11.62 12.20
N PRO A 171 -12.11 -12.41 11.11
CA PRO A 171 -10.90 -12.50 10.29
C PRO A 171 -10.42 -11.14 9.75
N SER A 172 -11.35 -10.28 9.32
CA SER A 172 -11.08 -8.91 8.86
C SER A 172 -10.31 -8.08 9.90
N GLU A 173 -10.68 -8.19 11.17
CA GLU A 173 -10.07 -7.44 12.27
C GLU A 173 -8.70 -7.99 12.64
N GLN A 174 -8.55 -9.32 12.64
CA GLN A 174 -7.25 -9.98 12.81
C GLN A 174 -6.29 -9.63 11.67
N TYR A 175 -6.79 -9.46 10.44
CA TYR A 175 -6.00 -8.99 9.31
C TYR A 175 -5.50 -7.56 9.53
N ALA A 176 -6.38 -6.65 9.95
CA ALA A 176 -5.99 -5.27 10.23
C ALA A 176 -4.95 -5.18 11.36
N GLU A 177 -5.08 -5.98 12.41
CA GLU A 177 -4.09 -6.12 13.49
C GLU A 177 -2.77 -6.75 13.01
N THR A 178 -2.84 -7.68 12.07
CA THR A 178 -1.65 -8.25 11.42
C THR A 178 -0.92 -7.19 10.57
N ALA A 179 -1.66 -6.29 9.90
CA ALA A 179 -1.06 -5.19 9.15
C ALA A 179 -0.30 -4.21 10.06
N ILE A 180 -0.78 -3.97 11.29
CA ILE A 180 -0.05 -3.18 12.30
C ILE A 180 1.33 -3.80 12.54
N VAL A 181 1.38 -5.10 12.81
CA VAL A 181 2.65 -5.83 13.03
C VAL A 181 3.55 -5.74 11.81
N LEU A 182 3.00 -5.90 10.60
CA LEU A 182 3.79 -5.89 9.37
C LEU A 182 4.38 -4.50 9.06
N VAL A 183 3.64 -3.43 9.32
CA VAL A 183 4.05 -2.05 9.01
C VAL A 183 4.92 -1.45 10.12
N LEU A 184 4.52 -1.60 11.38
CA LEU A 184 5.19 -0.96 12.52
C LEU A 184 6.24 -1.88 13.18
N GLY A 185 6.20 -3.18 12.91
CA GLY A 185 7.09 -4.18 13.51
C GLY A 185 6.75 -4.56 14.95
N GLU A 186 5.70 -3.97 15.52
CA GLU A 186 5.21 -4.20 16.88
C GLU A 186 3.71 -3.92 16.96
N ARG A 187 3.09 -4.21 18.12
CA ARG A 187 1.70 -3.84 18.42
C ARG A 187 1.69 -2.71 19.46
N PRO A 188 1.47 -1.45 19.06
CA PRO A 188 1.46 -0.32 19.99
C PRO A 188 0.32 -0.38 21.01
N VAL A 189 -0.74 -1.13 20.69
CA VAL A 189 -1.87 -1.41 21.56
C VAL A 189 -2.04 -2.91 21.62
N ASP A 190 -2.02 -3.44 22.84
CA ASP A 190 -2.39 -4.83 23.06
C ASP A 190 -3.91 -4.95 22.89
N THR A 191 -4.32 -5.63 21.82
CA THR A 191 -5.72 -6.04 21.64
C THR A 191 -5.77 -7.55 21.72
N ASN A 192 -6.87 -8.09 22.24
CA ASN A 192 -7.06 -9.53 22.35
C ASN A 192 -7.27 -10.22 20.98
N ALA A 193 -7.20 -9.48 19.86
CA ALA A 193 -7.20 -10.05 18.52
C ALA A 193 -5.96 -10.92 18.30
N PRO A 194 -6.12 -12.19 17.90
CA PRO A 194 -5.01 -13.07 17.57
C PRO A 194 -4.22 -12.55 16.35
N VAL A 195 -2.89 -12.47 16.51
CA VAL A 195 -1.95 -12.30 15.40
C VAL A 195 -0.95 -13.45 15.45
N THR A 196 -1.01 -14.33 14.45
CA THR A 196 -0.12 -15.48 14.33
C THR A 196 1.04 -15.19 13.37
N ALA A 197 2.17 -15.88 13.56
CA ALA A 197 3.30 -15.78 12.63
C ALA A 197 2.92 -16.22 11.21
N ASP A 198 2.09 -17.26 11.08
CA ASP A 198 1.60 -17.73 9.79
C ASP A 198 0.65 -16.72 9.13
N GLY A 199 -0.21 -16.05 9.91
CA GLY A 199 -1.03 -14.94 9.44
C GLY A 199 -0.18 -13.79 8.87
N VAL A 200 0.87 -13.39 9.59
CA VAL A 200 1.85 -12.38 9.11
C VAL A 200 2.50 -12.83 7.80
N ASN A 201 2.89 -14.11 7.68
CA ASN A 201 3.50 -14.65 6.46
C ASN A 201 2.53 -14.61 5.26
N VAL A 202 1.25 -14.93 5.47
CA VAL A 202 0.23 -14.85 4.41
C VAL A 202 0.05 -13.42 3.92
N VAL A 203 -0.12 -12.46 4.84
CA VAL A 203 -0.28 -11.04 4.47
C VAL A 203 0.98 -10.53 3.79
N SER A 204 2.16 -10.85 4.32
CA SER A 204 3.46 -10.48 3.72
C SER A 204 3.63 -11.01 2.29
N ALA A 205 3.30 -12.29 2.07
CA ALA A 205 3.35 -12.89 0.74
C ALA A 205 2.36 -12.23 -0.23
N TRP A 206 1.16 -11.90 0.25
CA TRP A 206 0.16 -11.22 -0.56
C TRP A 206 0.56 -9.78 -0.93
N VAL A 207 1.09 -8.98 -0.01
CA VAL A 207 1.54 -7.59 -0.32
C VAL A 207 2.78 -7.56 -1.23
N GLN A 208 3.56 -8.63 -1.30
CA GLN A 208 4.72 -8.74 -2.19
C GLN A 208 4.36 -9.25 -3.59
N LYS A 209 3.20 -9.90 -3.75
CA LYS A 209 2.72 -10.42 -5.04
C LYS A 209 2.33 -9.23 -5.92
N GLY A 210 3.06 -9.02 -7.01
CA GLY A 210 2.89 -7.88 -7.92
C GLY A 210 4.18 -7.12 -8.19
N ILE A 211 5.21 -7.27 -7.33
CA ILE A 211 6.55 -6.74 -7.63
C ILE A 211 7.21 -7.67 -8.67
N PRO A 212 7.51 -7.21 -9.89
CA PRO A 212 8.33 -7.99 -10.82
C PRO A 212 9.73 -8.15 -10.20
N PHE A 213 9.95 -9.31 -9.59
CA PHE A 213 11.20 -9.87 -9.06
C PHE A 213 12.37 -8.87 -8.95
N LEU A 214 12.27 -7.91 -8.03
CA LEU A 214 13.47 -7.30 -7.47
C LEU A 214 14.01 -8.29 -6.42
N PRO A 215 15.33 -8.58 -6.41
CA PRO A 215 15.90 -9.52 -5.46
C PRO A 215 15.53 -9.09 -4.04
N ARG A 216 14.90 -10.01 -3.30
CA ARG A 216 14.45 -9.85 -1.90
C ARG A 216 15.48 -9.05 -1.10
N PHE A 217 15.24 -7.75 -0.88
CA PHE A 217 16.00 -7.01 0.11
C PHE A 217 15.62 -7.56 1.48
N SER A 218 16.55 -8.31 2.05
CA SER A 218 16.47 -8.99 3.33
C SER A 218 16.50 -7.99 4.51
N PHE A 219 15.59 -7.02 4.51
CA PHE A 219 15.63 -5.88 5.44
C PHE A 219 14.95 -6.17 6.79
N TRP A 220 14.17 -7.25 6.93
CA TRP A 220 13.31 -7.46 8.10
C TRP A 220 13.57 -8.68 8.99
N LEU A 221 14.60 -9.50 8.70
CA LEU A 221 14.84 -10.73 9.47
C LEU A 221 15.85 -10.60 10.63
N HIS A 222 16.31 -9.40 10.98
CA HIS A 222 17.22 -9.19 12.12
C HIS A 222 16.57 -8.62 13.38
N LYS A 223 15.36 -8.06 13.31
CA LYS A 223 14.73 -7.46 14.50
C LYS A 223 13.91 -8.44 15.35
N LEU A 224 13.47 -9.57 14.80
CA LEU A 224 12.66 -10.57 15.53
C LEU A 224 13.47 -11.66 16.27
N LYS A 225 14.78 -11.77 16.05
CA LYS A 225 15.61 -12.78 16.76
C LYS A 225 16.20 -12.29 18.09
N GLY A 226 15.99 -11.04 18.49
CA GLY A 226 16.62 -10.45 19.68
C GLY A 226 15.77 -10.37 20.95
N GLY A 227 14.49 -10.77 20.94
CA GLY A 227 13.53 -10.44 21.99
C GLY A 227 13.05 -11.58 22.90
N LEU A 228 13.61 -12.79 22.78
CA LEU A 228 13.21 -13.97 23.59
C LEU A 228 14.42 -14.57 24.31
N MET A 229 15.21 -13.74 25.00
CA MET A 229 16.08 -14.15 26.10
C MET A 229 16.24 -12.96 27.05
N ASN A 230 15.30 -12.82 27.98
CA ASN A 230 15.47 -12.38 29.37
C ASN A 230 14.13 -12.47 30.10
#